data_AF-A0A661BZU2-F1
#
_entry.id   AF-A0A661BZU2-F1
#
_cell.length_a   1.000
_cell.length_b   1.000
_cell.length_c   1.000
_cell.angle_alpha   90.00
_cell.angle_beta   90.00
_cell.angle_gamma   90.00
#
_symmetry.space_group_name_H-M   'P 1'
#
loop_
_entity.id
_entity.type
_entity.pdbx_description
1 polymer ?
#
loop_
_entity_poly.entity_id
_entity_poly.type
_entity_poly.pdbx_seq_one_letter_code
_entity_poly.pdbx_strand_id
1 'polypeptide(L)'
;EINADFAIADGHKSLLSAEGLGIFYVRKQVMDKLQVLQYGWHMVNQLSDYTAQKFELAETAKRFECGSPNMLGIHAMDASIQLLLDIGMDDIGGRVISNSQFLIEQLRSINNIKVLSNTSEQRLSGIVTFRSQKMANEELYQYLSAKQILCAPRGGGIRLSPHFYTPREQLEELVTIIKGIS
;
A
#
# COMPACT_ATOMS: atom_id res chain seq x y z
N GLU A 1 -0.05 8.89 -19.03
CA GLU A 1 0.31 9.67 -17.83
C GLU A 1 -0.94 9.98 -17.00
N ILE A 2 -0.83 10.02 -15.66
CA ILE A 2 -1.95 10.12 -14.71
C ILE A 2 -2.36 11.59 -14.42
N ASN A 3 -1.52 12.56 -14.78
CA ASN A 3 -1.80 14.00 -14.61
C ASN A 3 -2.24 14.44 -13.20
N ALA A 4 -1.80 13.75 -12.15
CA ALA A 4 -2.12 14.11 -10.78
C ALA A 4 -1.53 15.50 -10.40
N ASP A 5 -2.30 16.27 -9.63
CA ASP A 5 -1.85 17.52 -9.00
C ASP A 5 -1.06 17.25 -7.73
N PHE A 6 -1.45 16.21 -6.99
CA PHE A 6 -0.73 15.70 -5.83
C PHE A 6 -0.96 14.20 -5.68
N ALA A 7 -0.02 13.52 -5.04
CA ALA A 7 -0.14 12.12 -4.66
C ALA A 7 0.55 11.91 -3.31
N ILE A 8 -0.05 11.06 -2.48
CA ILE A 8 0.48 10.71 -1.16
C ILE A 8 0.46 9.20 -1.04
N ALA A 9 1.53 8.63 -0.49
CA ALA A 9 1.61 7.21 -0.15
C ALA A 9 2.35 7.03 1.17
N ASP A 10 2.03 5.96 1.89
CA ASP A 10 2.80 5.51 3.05
C ASP A 10 3.86 4.49 2.66
N GLY A 11 4.96 4.41 3.42
CA GLY A 11 6.02 3.44 3.17
C GLY A 11 5.73 2.02 3.65
N HIS A 12 5.00 1.89 4.75
CA HIS A 12 4.91 0.65 5.54
C HIS A 12 3.96 -0.42 4.99
N LYS A 13 3.41 -0.22 3.78
CA LYS A 13 2.49 -1.16 3.13
C LYS A 13 3.15 -1.80 1.92
N SER A 14 2.60 -1.58 0.73
CA SER A 14 3.11 -2.18 -0.51
C SER A 14 4.51 -1.68 -0.88
N LEU A 15 4.98 -0.58 -0.30
CA LEU A 15 6.34 -0.08 -0.44
C LEU A 15 7.35 -0.77 0.48
N LEU A 16 6.94 -1.72 1.33
CA LEU A 16 7.83 -2.58 2.13
C LEU A 16 8.84 -1.82 3.01
N SER A 17 8.51 -0.60 3.42
CA SER A 17 9.37 0.23 4.26
C SER A 17 8.93 0.20 5.73
N ALA A 18 9.64 0.91 6.59
CA ALA A 18 9.28 1.06 7.99
C ALA A 18 8.09 2.04 8.17
N GLU A 19 7.42 1.93 9.31
CA GLU A 19 6.44 2.92 9.75
C GLU A 19 7.09 4.28 10.02
N GLY A 20 6.31 5.36 9.88
CA GLY A 20 6.76 6.71 10.22
C GLY A 20 7.40 7.52 9.08
N LEU A 21 7.32 7.05 7.83
CA LEU A 21 7.63 7.84 6.64
C LEU A 21 6.58 7.65 5.54
N GLY A 22 6.28 8.73 4.84
CA GLY A 22 5.43 8.74 3.65
C GLY A 22 6.07 9.56 2.53
N ILE A 23 5.52 9.42 1.33
CA ILE A 23 5.92 10.15 0.14
C ILE A 23 4.82 11.14 -0.19
N PHE A 24 5.22 12.37 -0.48
CA PHE A 24 4.35 13.40 -1.00
C PHE A 24 4.89 13.93 -2.32
N TYR A 25 4.07 13.80 -3.36
CA TYR A 25 4.29 14.43 -4.65
C TYR A 25 3.32 15.60 -4.80
N VAL A 26 3.81 16.72 -5.33
CA VAL A 26 3.01 17.87 -5.74
C VAL A 26 3.52 18.38 -7.09
N ARG A 27 2.60 18.61 -8.02
CA ARG A 27 2.89 19.25 -9.30
C ARG A 27 3.30 20.70 -9.04
N LYS A 28 4.46 21.11 -9.57
CA LYS A 28 5.02 22.46 -9.37
C LYS A 28 4.01 23.59 -9.63
N GLN A 29 3.18 23.48 -10.66
CA GLN A 29 2.21 24.51 -11.07
C GLN A 29 1.08 24.78 -10.07
N VAL A 30 0.80 23.85 -9.15
CA VAL A 30 -0.25 24.02 -8.13
C VAL A 30 0.32 24.20 -6.73
N MET A 31 1.64 24.07 -6.57
CA MET A 31 2.31 24.08 -5.27
C MET A 31 2.09 25.37 -4.49
N ASP A 32 2.12 26.54 -5.16
CA ASP A 32 1.89 27.84 -4.52
C ASP A 32 0.42 28.09 -4.15
N LYS A 33 -0.50 27.21 -4.60
CA LYS A 33 -1.91 27.25 -4.21
C LYS A 33 -2.20 26.46 -2.93
N LEU A 34 -1.24 25.65 -2.47
CA LEU A 34 -1.40 24.85 -1.27
C LEU A 34 -1.10 25.69 -0.02
N GLN A 35 -1.99 25.59 0.97
CA GLN A 35 -1.77 26.21 2.27
C GLN A 35 -0.74 25.41 3.07
N VAL A 36 0.26 26.10 3.60
CA VAL A 36 1.22 25.52 4.56
C VAL A 36 0.62 25.57 5.96
N LEU A 37 0.47 24.39 6.58
CA LEU A 37 -0.16 24.22 7.90
C LEU A 37 0.85 24.05 9.05
N GLN A 38 2.08 23.64 8.73
CA GLN A 38 3.15 23.42 9.70
C GLN A 38 4.33 24.31 9.33
N TYR A 39 5.12 24.71 10.32
CA TYR A 39 6.25 25.62 10.13
C TYR A 39 7.45 25.10 10.90
N GLY A 40 8.64 25.20 10.30
CA GLY A 40 9.89 24.96 11.00
C GLY A 40 11.11 24.99 10.09
N TRP A 41 12.26 24.72 10.71
CA TRP A 41 13.56 25.08 10.17
C TRP A 41 13.93 24.37 8.86
N HIS A 42 13.37 23.18 8.59
CA HIS A 42 13.70 22.42 7.40
C HIS A 42 12.97 22.88 6.12
N MET A 43 12.04 23.85 6.23
CA MET A 43 11.17 24.25 5.11
C MET A 43 11.73 25.35 4.24
N VAL A 44 12.92 25.84 4.53
CA VAL A 44 13.54 27.00 3.88
C VAL A 44 14.69 26.57 2.98
N ASN A 45 15.08 27.42 2.04
CA ASN A 45 16.23 27.15 1.16
C ASN A 45 17.56 27.16 1.96
N GLN A 46 17.73 28.11 2.87
CA GLN A 46 18.96 28.29 3.66
C GLN A 46 18.83 27.66 5.07
N LEU A 47 19.00 26.34 5.15
CA LEU A 47 18.80 25.56 6.39
C LEU A 47 19.70 25.96 7.57
N SER A 48 20.87 26.52 7.28
CA SER A 48 21.91 26.79 8.27
C SER A 48 22.05 28.28 8.62
N ASP A 49 21.21 29.15 8.03
CA ASP A 49 21.16 30.56 8.42
C ASP A 49 20.22 30.74 9.62
N TYR A 50 20.78 30.59 10.81
CA TYR A 50 20.08 30.84 12.07
C TYR A 50 19.94 32.33 12.40
N THR A 51 20.42 33.23 11.53
CA THR A 51 20.34 34.69 11.71
C THR A 51 19.24 35.33 10.88
N ALA A 52 18.60 34.56 9.99
CA ALA A 52 17.52 35.02 9.13
C ALA A 52 16.36 35.64 9.93
N GLN A 53 16.03 36.89 9.60
CA GLN A 53 14.90 37.60 10.22
C GLN A 53 13.58 37.41 9.47
N LYS A 54 13.63 36.85 8.26
CA LYS A 54 12.46 36.54 7.43
C LYS A 54 12.36 35.05 7.21
N PHE A 55 11.15 34.52 7.34
CA PHE A 55 10.86 33.12 7.06
C PHE A 55 10.36 32.98 5.62
N GLU A 56 11.23 32.50 4.73
CA GLU A 56 10.93 32.30 3.32
C GLU A 56 10.87 30.80 3.00
N LEU A 57 9.68 30.33 2.60
CA LEU A 57 9.46 28.93 2.23
C LEU A 57 10.32 28.55 1.01
N ALA A 58 10.84 27.33 1.02
CA ALA A 58 11.58 26.75 -0.09
C ALA A 58 10.74 26.76 -1.38
N GLU A 59 11.38 26.89 -2.54
CA GLU A 59 10.69 26.90 -3.84
C GLU A 59 10.33 25.50 -4.35
N THR A 60 10.62 24.47 -3.55
CA THR A 60 10.38 23.05 -3.85
C THR A 60 9.42 22.45 -2.83
N ALA A 61 9.04 21.19 -3.01
CA ALA A 61 8.19 20.45 -2.07
C ALA A 61 8.77 20.35 -0.65
N LYS A 62 10.06 20.65 -0.45
CA LYS A 62 10.69 20.83 0.87
C LYS A 62 9.94 21.81 1.77
N ARG A 63 9.18 22.76 1.20
CA ARG A 63 8.27 23.64 1.95
C ARG A 63 7.13 22.92 2.68
N PHE A 64 7.06 21.60 2.62
CA PHE A 64 6.10 20.78 3.37
C PHE A 64 6.79 19.87 4.41
N GLU A 65 8.10 20.05 4.63
CA GLU A 65 8.91 19.27 5.56
C GLU A 65 9.33 20.14 6.75
N CYS A 66 8.48 20.25 7.79
CA CYS A 66 8.62 21.28 8.82
C CYS A 66 9.75 21.10 9.83
N GLY A 67 10.12 19.86 10.12
CA GLY A 67 11.00 19.53 11.23
C GLY A 67 12.26 18.81 10.80
N SER A 68 13.01 18.38 11.80
CA SER A 68 14.11 17.45 11.60
C SER A 68 13.59 16.18 10.90
N PRO A 69 14.22 15.75 9.80
CA PRO A 69 13.77 14.58 9.06
C PRO A 69 13.89 13.29 9.89
N ASN A 70 12.98 12.35 9.67
CA ASN A 70 13.09 10.99 10.21
C ASN A 70 14.20 10.23 9.45
N MET A 71 15.46 10.50 9.80
CA MET A 71 16.63 9.96 9.08
C MET A 71 16.63 8.44 9.01
N LEU A 72 16.26 7.76 10.10
CA LEU A 72 16.18 6.30 10.12
C LEU A 72 15.09 5.79 9.16
N GLY A 73 13.91 6.42 9.18
CA GLY A 73 12.83 6.11 8.24
C GLY A 73 13.23 6.37 6.78
N ILE A 74 13.98 7.44 6.52
CA ILE A 74 14.50 7.78 5.18
C ILE A 74 15.43 6.68 4.68
N HIS A 75 16.40 6.24 5.48
CA HIS A 75 17.30 5.16 5.07
C HIS A 75 16.57 3.83 4.87
N ALA A 76 15.57 3.51 5.70
CA ALA A 76 14.75 2.32 5.51
C ALA A 76 13.91 2.39 4.21
N MET A 77 13.35 3.56 3.90
CA MET A 77 12.61 3.79 2.66
C MET A 77 13.52 3.73 1.42
N ASP A 78 14.70 4.32 1.50
CA ASP A 78 15.69 4.30 0.41
C ASP A 78 16.07 2.86 0.05
N ALA A 79 16.41 2.03 1.04
CA ALA A 79 16.71 0.62 0.84
C ALA A 79 15.53 -0.16 0.23
N SER A 80 14.30 0.14 0.67
CA SER A 80 13.11 -0.55 0.18
C SER A 80 12.75 -0.14 -1.25
N ILE A 81 12.84 1.15 -1.57
CA ILE A 81 12.67 1.65 -2.94
C ILE A 81 13.72 1.02 -3.86
N GLN A 82 14.98 0.96 -3.43
CA GLN A 82 16.04 0.33 -4.23
C GLN A 82 15.71 -1.13 -4.52
N LEU A 83 15.27 -1.91 -3.53
CA LEU A 83 14.83 -3.30 -3.73
C LEU A 83 13.72 -3.41 -4.79
N LEU A 84 12.70 -2.55 -4.71
CA LEU A 84 11.59 -2.57 -5.66
C LEU A 84 12.03 -2.17 -7.07
N LEU A 85 12.94 -1.19 -7.20
CA LEU A 85 13.50 -0.76 -8.47
C LEU A 85 14.41 -1.82 -9.11
N ASP A 86 15.20 -2.52 -8.30
CA ASP A 86 16.08 -3.61 -8.76
C ASP A 86 15.29 -4.79 -9.35
N ILE A 87 14.13 -5.09 -8.78
CA ILE A 87 13.21 -6.12 -9.31
C ILE A 87 12.47 -5.58 -10.54
N GLY A 88 12.09 -4.30 -10.52
CA GLY A 88 11.33 -3.64 -11.57
C GLY A 88 9.84 -3.58 -11.27
N MET A 89 9.29 -2.36 -11.32
CA MET A 89 7.89 -2.10 -10.95
C MET A 89 6.86 -2.78 -11.86
N ASP A 90 7.19 -2.99 -13.14
CA ASP A 90 6.32 -3.69 -14.08
C ASP A 90 6.21 -5.20 -13.74
N ASP A 91 7.32 -5.84 -13.38
CA ASP A 91 7.32 -7.25 -12.93
C ASP A 91 6.58 -7.40 -11.60
N ILE A 92 6.84 -6.50 -10.64
CA ILE A 92 6.11 -6.45 -9.37
C ILE A 92 4.60 -6.32 -9.62
N GLY A 93 4.20 -5.34 -10.43
CA GLY A 93 2.80 -5.10 -10.77
C GLY A 93 2.16 -6.32 -11.42
N GLY A 94 2.83 -6.91 -12.41
CA GLY A 94 2.39 -8.13 -13.08
C GLY A 94 2.16 -9.30 -12.13
N ARG A 95 3.09 -9.56 -11.21
CA ARG A 95 2.99 -10.66 -10.24
C ARG A 95 1.89 -10.43 -9.20
N VAL A 96 1.74 -9.20 -8.69
CA VAL A 96 0.66 -8.85 -7.76
C VAL A 96 -0.72 -9.08 -8.39
N ILE A 97 -0.89 -8.65 -9.65
CA ILE A 97 -2.13 -8.86 -10.40
C ILE A 97 -2.34 -10.34 -10.69
N SER A 98 -1.31 -11.07 -11.12
CA SER A 98 -1.39 -12.52 -11.38
C SER A 98 -1.80 -13.31 -10.14
N ASN A 99 -1.24 -12.98 -8.97
CA ASN A 99 -1.60 -13.61 -7.69
C ASN A 99 -3.06 -13.33 -7.31
N SER A 100 -3.52 -12.10 -7.55
CA SER A 100 -4.91 -11.71 -7.27
C SER A 100 -5.89 -12.39 -8.22
N GLN A 101 -5.58 -12.46 -9.51
CA GLN A 101 -6.38 -13.18 -10.52
C GLN A 101 -6.51 -14.66 -10.17
N PHE A 102 -5.40 -15.32 -9.82
CA PHE A 102 -5.42 -16.70 -9.37
C PHE A 102 -6.34 -16.93 -8.18
N LEU A 103 -6.22 -16.11 -7.12
CA LEU A 103 -7.12 -16.22 -5.97
C LEU A 103 -8.59 -16.00 -6.38
N ILE A 104 -8.88 -15.01 -7.22
CA ILE A 104 -10.24 -14.73 -7.69
C ILE A 104 -10.82 -15.94 -8.42
N GLU A 105 -10.07 -16.56 -9.33
CA GLU A 105 -10.50 -17.73 -10.10
C GLU A 105 -10.76 -18.94 -9.18
N GLN A 106 -9.80 -19.24 -8.31
CA GLN A 106 -9.90 -20.37 -7.38
C GLN A 106 -11.02 -20.20 -6.35
N LEU A 107 -11.26 -18.97 -5.85
CA LEU A 107 -12.35 -18.70 -4.92
C LEU A 107 -13.72 -18.76 -5.60
N ARG A 108 -13.82 -18.37 -6.88
CA ARG A 108 -15.05 -18.46 -7.67
C ARG A 108 -15.46 -19.90 -7.97
N SER A 109 -14.51 -20.82 -8.03
CA SER A 109 -14.82 -22.24 -8.25
C SER A 109 -15.42 -22.92 -7.02
N ILE A 110 -15.61 -22.20 -5.90
CA ILE A 110 -16.10 -22.74 -4.63
C ILE A 110 -17.55 -22.29 -4.42
N ASN A 111 -18.48 -23.26 -4.41
CA ASN A 111 -19.94 -23.01 -4.47
C ASN A 111 -20.49 -22.04 -3.41
N ASN A 112 -19.95 -22.05 -2.19
CA ASN A 112 -20.42 -21.22 -1.08
C ASN A 112 -19.54 -19.98 -0.82
N ILE A 113 -18.62 -19.66 -1.73
CA ILE A 113 -17.77 -18.47 -1.63
C ILE A 113 -18.22 -17.43 -2.64
N LYS A 114 -18.30 -16.18 -2.18
CA LYS A 114 -18.58 -15.02 -3.04
C LYS A 114 -17.40 -14.05 -3.00
N VAL A 115 -16.75 -13.85 -4.14
CA VAL A 115 -15.78 -12.77 -4.33
C VAL A 115 -16.51 -11.42 -4.36
N LEU A 116 -16.06 -10.47 -3.54
CA LEU A 116 -16.61 -9.12 -3.40
C LEU A 116 -15.76 -8.06 -4.13
N SER A 117 -14.47 -8.33 -4.34
CA SER A 117 -13.59 -7.45 -5.12
C SER A 117 -14.10 -7.25 -6.54
N ASN A 118 -13.81 -6.07 -7.10
CA ASN A 118 -14.02 -5.83 -8.53
C ASN A 118 -13.05 -6.67 -9.36
N THR A 119 -13.55 -7.25 -10.44
CA THR A 119 -12.79 -8.18 -11.29
C THR A 119 -12.75 -7.76 -12.75
N SER A 120 -13.30 -6.58 -13.08
CA SER A 120 -13.10 -6.00 -14.40
C SER A 120 -11.61 -5.72 -14.60
N GLU A 121 -11.07 -6.07 -15.76
CA GLU A 121 -9.64 -5.99 -16.09
C GLU A 121 -8.99 -4.65 -15.70
N GLN A 122 -9.67 -3.54 -15.99
CA GLN A 122 -9.19 -2.18 -15.66
C GLN A 122 -9.29 -1.78 -14.17
N ARG A 123 -9.84 -2.64 -13.32
CA ARG A 123 -10.03 -2.40 -11.88
C ARG A 123 -9.51 -3.54 -11.01
N LEU A 124 -8.65 -4.40 -11.57
CA LEU A 124 -7.92 -5.38 -10.79
C LEU A 124 -6.91 -4.65 -9.88
N SER A 125 -6.72 -5.21 -8.69
CA SER A 125 -5.79 -4.70 -7.69
C SER A 125 -5.16 -5.87 -6.94
N GLY A 126 -4.10 -5.61 -6.17
CA GLY A 126 -3.47 -6.59 -5.27
C GLY A 126 -4.30 -7.02 -4.07
N ILE A 127 -5.61 -6.73 -4.06
CA ILE A 127 -6.50 -6.94 -2.90
C ILE A 127 -7.73 -7.76 -3.33
N VAL A 128 -7.89 -8.91 -2.71
CA VAL A 128 -9.02 -9.82 -2.92
C VAL A 128 -9.85 -9.90 -1.65
N THR A 129 -11.10 -9.44 -1.73
CA THR A 129 -12.08 -9.58 -0.65
C THR A 129 -13.11 -10.63 -1.07
N PHE A 130 -13.39 -11.58 -0.20
CA PHE A 130 -14.41 -12.62 -0.40
C PHE A 130 -15.20 -12.87 0.87
N ARG A 131 -16.33 -13.56 0.78
CA ARG A 131 -17.09 -14.02 1.96
C ARG A 131 -17.64 -15.42 1.74
N SER A 132 -17.84 -16.14 2.83
CA SER A 132 -18.62 -17.39 2.83
C SER A 132 -20.12 -17.08 2.90
N GLN A 133 -20.92 -17.91 2.25
CA GLN A 133 -22.38 -17.91 2.38
C GLN A 133 -22.87 -18.83 3.51
N LYS A 134 -22.00 -19.71 4.03
CA LYS A 134 -22.32 -20.65 5.11
C LYS A 134 -21.81 -20.19 6.48
N MET A 135 -20.76 -19.37 6.50
CA MET A 135 -20.03 -18.98 7.70
C MET A 135 -20.01 -17.47 7.84
N ALA A 136 -20.24 -16.96 9.05
CA ALA A 136 -20.12 -15.53 9.32
C ALA A 136 -18.67 -15.06 9.16
N ASN A 137 -18.46 -13.79 8.79
CA ASN A 137 -17.10 -13.26 8.54
C ASN A 137 -16.18 -13.39 9.76
N GLU A 138 -16.71 -13.20 10.97
CA GLU A 138 -15.92 -13.31 12.20
C GLU A 138 -15.46 -14.77 12.45
N GLU A 139 -16.37 -15.73 12.26
CA GLU A 139 -16.06 -17.17 12.39
C GLU A 139 -15.04 -17.60 11.33
N LEU A 140 -15.20 -17.13 10.09
CA LEU A 140 -14.24 -17.39 9.03
C LEU A 140 -12.86 -16.80 9.31
N TYR A 141 -12.82 -15.56 9.84
CA TYR A 141 -11.57 -14.92 10.25
C TYR A 141 -10.88 -15.72 11.35
N GLN A 142 -11.62 -16.16 12.37
CA GLN A 142 -11.08 -16.98 13.47
C GLN A 142 -10.59 -18.34 12.97
N TYR A 143 -11.33 -19.00 12.09
CA TYR A 143 -10.93 -20.26 11.46
C TYR A 143 -9.61 -20.11 10.68
N LEU A 144 -9.50 -19.08 9.84
CA LEU A 144 -8.29 -18.81 9.06
C LEU A 144 -7.11 -18.43 9.96
N SER A 145 -7.35 -17.63 11.00
CA SER A 145 -6.33 -17.24 11.98
C SER A 145 -5.80 -18.46 12.76
N ALA A 146 -6.67 -19.40 13.14
CA ALA A 146 -6.27 -20.66 13.78
C ALA A 146 -5.39 -21.53 12.86
N LYS A 147 -5.50 -21.35 11.54
CA LYS A 147 -4.65 -21.95 10.51
C LYS A 147 -3.42 -21.09 10.15
N GLN A 148 -3.13 -20.06 10.94
CA GLN A 148 -2.01 -19.13 10.74
C GLN A 148 -2.08 -18.33 9.43
N ILE A 149 -3.28 -18.14 8.88
CA ILE A 149 -3.49 -17.29 7.71
C ILE A 149 -3.74 -15.84 8.16
N LEU A 150 -2.79 -14.96 7.83
CA LEU A 150 -2.92 -13.52 8.08
C LEU A 150 -3.86 -12.89 7.06
N CYS A 151 -5.01 -12.40 7.53
CA CYS A 151 -6.02 -11.73 6.72
C CYS A 151 -6.73 -10.65 7.55
N ALA A 152 -7.67 -9.91 6.95
CA ALA A 152 -8.43 -8.87 7.66
C ALA A 152 -9.94 -8.95 7.37
N PRO A 153 -10.82 -8.95 8.39
CA PRO A 153 -12.27 -8.90 8.20
C PRO A 153 -12.70 -7.45 7.86
N ARG A 154 -12.64 -7.08 6.58
CA ARG A 154 -12.89 -5.72 6.07
C ARG A 154 -13.73 -5.77 4.80
N GLY A 155 -14.47 -4.69 4.51
CA GLY A 155 -15.23 -4.56 3.25
C GLY A 155 -16.36 -5.58 3.09
N GLY A 156 -16.96 -6.03 4.20
CA GLY A 156 -18.06 -7.01 4.20
C GLY A 156 -17.63 -8.46 4.00
N GLY A 157 -16.33 -8.76 4.06
CA GLY A 157 -15.77 -10.11 3.93
C GLY A 157 -14.40 -10.24 4.58
N ILE A 158 -13.64 -11.25 4.14
CA ILE A 158 -12.23 -11.46 4.45
C ILE A 158 -11.38 -10.91 3.31
N ARG A 159 -10.40 -10.07 3.66
CA ARG A 159 -9.47 -9.43 2.73
C ARG A 159 -8.11 -10.11 2.77
N LEU A 160 -7.65 -10.50 1.59
CA LEU A 160 -6.32 -11.02 1.29
C LEU A 160 -5.57 -10.00 0.44
N SER A 161 -4.26 -9.90 0.61
CA SER A 161 -3.43 -8.94 -0.13
C SER A 161 -2.07 -9.56 -0.49
N PRO A 162 -2.05 -10.59 -1.36
CA PRO A 162 -0.80 -11.21 -1.77
C PRO A 162 0.07 -10.21 -2.54
N HIS A 163 1.34 -10.14 -2.20
CA HIS A 163 2.31 -9.27 -2.86
C HIS A 163 3.08 -10.06 -3.95
N PHE A 164 4.07 -9.45 -4.61
CA PHE A 164 4.90 -10.12 -5.63
C PHE A 164 5.74 -11.25 -5.04
N TYR A 165 6.12 -11.14 -3.75
CA TYR A 165 6.92 -12.15 -3.05
C TYR A 165 6.07 -13.26 -2.43
N THR A 166 4.74 -13.19 -2.51
CA THR A 166 3.88 -14.26 -2.00
C THR A 166 3.99 -15.48 -2.92
N PRO A 167 4.51 -16.62 -2.44
CA PRO A 167 4.68 -17.82 -3.28
C PRO A 167 3.34 -18.39 -3.72
N ARG A 168 3.28 -18.93 -4.94
CA ARG A 168 2.06 -19.55 -5.50
C ARG A 168 1.56 -20.71 -4.63
N GLU A 169 2.47 -21.51 -4.11
CA GLU A 169 2.20 -22.66 -3.23
C GLU A 169 1.40 -22.25 -1.98
N GLN A 170 1.73 -21.11 -1.36
CA GLN A 170 0.98 -20.60 -0.20
C GLN A 170 -0.46 -20.19 -0.57
N LEU A 171 -0.67 -19.68 -1.78
CA LEU A 171 -2.00 -19.35 -2.28
C LEU A 171 -2.82 -20.63 -2.57
N GLU A 172 -2.18 -21.67 -3.08
CA GLU A 172 -2.80 -22.99 -3.32
C GLU A 172 -3.20 -23.68 -2.01
N GLU A 173 -2.33 -23.63 -1.00
CA GLU A 173 -2.62 -24.13 0.34
C GLU A 173 -3.80 -23.37 0.97
N LEU A 174 -3.79 -22.04 0.89
CA LEU A 174 -4.90 -21.20 1.35
C LEU A 174 -6.23 -21.58 0.68
N VAL A 175 -6.23 -21.77 -0.65
CA VAL A 175 -7.42 -22.21 -1.39
C VAL A 175 -7.89 -23.58 -0.91
N THR A 176 -6.97 -24.51 -0.63
CA THR A 176 -7.29 -25.84 -0.12
C THR A 176 -7.95 -25.77 1.26
N ILE A 177 -7.43 -24.91 2.15
CA ILE A 177 -8.03 -24.65 3.47
C ILE A 177 -9.45 -24.08 3.31
N ILE A 178 -9.66 -23.12 2.41
CA ILE A 178 -10.98 -22.51 2.17
C ILE A 178 -11.95 -23.52 1.53
N LYS A 179 -11.49 -24.45 0.69
CA LYS A 179 -12.34 -25.54 0.18
C LYS A 179 -12.77 -26.50 1.30
N GLY A 180 -12.00 -26.61 2.38
CA GLY A 180 -12.33 -27.47 3.52
C GLY A 180 -13.52 -26.97 4.37
N ILE A 181 -13.95 -25.72 4.21
CA ILE A 181 -15.14 -25.16 4.89
C ILE A 181 -16.39 -25.13 3.98
N SER A 182 -16.29 -25.70 2.78
CA SER A 182 -17.33 -25.65 1.74
C SER A 182 -18.35 -26.77 1.82
#